data_AF-A0A9P5V5W7-F1
#
_entry.id   AF-A0A9P5V5W7-F1
#
_cell.length_a   1.000
_cell.length_b   1.000
_cell.length_c   1.000
_cell.angle_alpha   90.00
_cell.angle_beta   90.00
_cell.angle_gamma   90.00
#
_symmetry.space_group_name_H-M   'P 1'
#
loop_
_entity.id
_entity.type
_entity.pdbx_description
1 polymer ?
#
loop_
_entity_poly.entity_id
_entity_poly.type
_entity_poly.pdbx_seq_one_letter_code
_entity_poly.pdbx_strand_id
1 'polypeptide(L)'
;FFARRYHPEWHLRFTYVMSAAFDSGVAFMVLLSFFVFTIREKDMVQWWGNPAAPICRLDGYPLISPKNGKVDPWADPELENPPKYVFPKAYYPSPDARS
;
A
#
# COMPACT_ATOMS: atom_id res chain seq x y z
N PHE A 1 29.44 1.61 32.23
CA PHE A 1 30.10 0.34 32.61
C PHE A 1 29.75 -0.15 34.01
N PHE A 2 29.74 0.70 35.05
CA PHE A 2 29.49 0.26 36.44
C PHE A 2 28.14 -0.43 36.66
N ALA A 3 27.02 0.15 36.22
CA ALA A 3 25.70 -0.40 36.55
C ALA A 3 25.46 -1.84 35.99
N ARG A 4 25.94 -2.15 34.77
CA ARG A 4 25.83 -3.50 34.13
C ARG A 4 26.54 -4.60 34.93
N ARG A 5 27.57 -4.27 35.71
CA ARG A 5 28.37 -5.22 36.50
C ARG A 5 27.72 -5.58 37.83
N TYR A 6 27.00 -4.64 38.46
CA TYR A 6 26.44 -4.79 39.81
C TYR A 6 24.97 -5.25 39.81
N HIS A 7 24.18 -4.91 38.78
CA HIS A 7 22.77 -5.34 38.67
C HIS A 7 22.39 -5.75 37.24
N PRO A 8 22.96 -6.83 36.68
CA PRO A 8 22.67 -7.26 35.31
C PRO A 8 21.17 -7.52 35.05
N GLU A 9 20.46 -8.05 36.05
CA GLU A 9 19.00 -8.28 36.02
C GLU A 9 18.20 -6.99 35.90
N TRP A 10 18.60 -5.93 36.61
CA TRP A 10 17.94 -4.62 36.54
C TRP A 10 18.06 -4.06 35.13
N HIS A 11 19.28 -4.06 34.57
CA HIS A 11 19.50 -3.60 33.20
C HIS A 11 18.67 -4.34 32.17
N LEU A 12 18.58 -5.66 32.27
CA LEU A 12 17.86 -6.49 31.31
C LEU A 12 16.36 -6.16 31.30
N ARG A 13 15.76 -5.99 32.50
CA ARG A 13 14.35 -5.61 32.64
C ARG A 13 14.05 -4.24 32.02
N PHE A 14 14.88 -3.23 32.28
CA PHE A 14 14.69 -1.90 31.71
C PHE A 14 14.86 -1.88 30.19
N THR A 15 15.85 -2.59 29.64
CA THR A 15 16.02 -2.67 28.18
C THR A 15 14.88 -3.41 27.49
N TYR A 16 14.32 -4.46 28.11
CA TYR A 16 13.17 -5.18 27.56
C TYR A 16 11.93 -4.29 27.51
N VAL A 17 11.60 -3.63 28.63
CA VAL A 17 10.43 -2.72 28.69
C VAL A 17 10.60 -1.53 27.75
N MET A 18 11.79 -0.94 27.68
CA MET A 18 12.06 0.19 26.78
C MET A 18 12.00 -0.22 25.30
N SER A 19 12.48 -1.42 24.95
CA SER A 19 12.37 -1.96 23.59
C SER A 19 10.91 -2.19 23.21
N ALA A 20 10.09 -2.76 24.11
CA ALA A 20 8.67 -2.97 23.87
C ALA A 20 7.89 -1.65 23.77
N ALA A 21 8.23 -0.67 24.62
CA ALA A 21 7.65 0.66 24.57
C ALA A 21 8.05 1.42 23.29
N PHE A 22 9.28 1.24 22.81
CA PHE A 22 9.74 1.86 21.57
C PHE A 22 9.06 1.24 20.34
N ASP A 23 8.91 -0.09 20.29
CA ASP A 23 8.23 -0.77 19.17
C ASP A 23 6.75 -0.36 19.07
N SER A 24 6.02 -0.42 20.19
CA SER A 24 4.63 0.06 20.25
C SER A 24 4.50 1.57 20.02
N GLY A 25 5.47 2.36 20.50
CA GLY A 25 5.55 3.80 20.27
C GLY A 25 5.77 4.15 18.81
N VAL A 26 6.64 3.44 18.09
CA VAL A 26 6.86 3.62 16.64
C VAL A 26 5.59 3.31 15.87
N ALA A 27 4.91 2.21 16.18
CA ALA A 27 3.63 1.87 15.55
C ALA A 27 2.59 2.97 15.74
N PHE A 28 2.48 3.53 16.95
CA PHE A 28 1.60 4.66 17.23
C PHE A 28 1.98 5.92 16.45
N MET A 29 3.27 6.27 16.39
CA MET A 29 3.74 7.44 15.66
C MET A 29 3.52 7.33 14.15
N VAL A 30 3.55 6.12 13.59
CA VAL A 30 3.20 5.87 12.17
C VAL A 30 1.73 6.17 11.93
N LEU A 31 0.82 5.67 12.77
CA LEU A 31 -0.61 5.95 12.67
C LEU A 31 -0.90 7.45 12.79
N LEU A 32 -0.30 8.10 13.78
CA LEU A 32 -0.43 9.56 13.97
C LEU A 32 0.02 10.32 12.71
N SER A 33 1.18 9.95 12.15
CA SER A 33 1.69 10.57 10.93
C SER A 33 0.73 10.38 9.75
N PHE A 34 0.15 9.19 9.61
CA PHE A 34 -0.83 8.89 8.56
C PHE A 34 -2.08 9.78 8.68
N PHE A 35 -2.61 9.97 9.89
CA PHE A 35 -3.74 10.88 10.11
C PHE A 35 -3.37 12.34 9.82
N VAL A 36 -2.20 12.79 10.26
CA VAL A 36 -1.73 14.17 10.01
C VAL A 36 -1.61 14.45 8.51
N PHE A 37 -1.09 13.51 7.71
CA PHE A 37 -1.02 13.67 6.26
C PHE A 37 -2.40 13.64 5.60
N THR A 38 -3.27 12.72 6.04
CA THR A 38 -4.63 12.56 5.48
C THR A 38 -5.49 13.80 5.73
N ILE A 39 -5.46 14.37 6.94
CA ILE A 39 -6.25 15.58 7.29
C ILE A 39 -5.82 16.80 6.48
N ARG A 40 -4.55 16.85 6.07
CA ARG A 40 -4.01 17.97 5.28
C ARG A 40 -4.20 17.80 3.78
N GLU A 41 -4.92 16.76 3.34
CA GLU A 41 -5.13 16.41 1.91
C GLU A 41 -3.83 16.38 1.11
N LYS A 42 -2.73 16.01 1.78
CA LYS A 42 -1.41 15.93 1.16
C LYS A 42 -1.26 14.55 0.55
N ASP A 43 -0.87 14.51 -0.71
CA ASP A 43 -0.48 13.27 -1.37
C ASP A 43 0.63 12.57 -0.56
N MET A 44 0.44 11.26 -0.37
CA MET A 44 1.42 10.45 0.34
C MET A 44 2.75 10.45 -0.41
N VAL A 45 3.85 10.40 0.34
CA VAL A 45 5.20 10.30 -0.22
C VAL A 45 5.29 9.05 -1.11
N GLN A 46 6.01 9.17 -2.22
CA GLN A 46 6.23 8.07 -3.15
C GLN A 46 7.20 7.07 -2.52
N TRP A 47 6.82 5.80 -2.46
CA TRP A 47 7.59 4.72 -1.86
C TRP A 47 7.20 3.39 -2.52
N TRP A 48 7.85 2.30 -2.15
CA TRP A 48 7.60 0.98 -2.76
C TRP A 48 6.14 0.49 -2.63
N GLY A 49 5.37 1.01 -1.67
CA GLY A 49 3.94 0.72 -1.50
C GLY A 49 2.98 1.76 -2.09
N ASN A 50 3.49 2.89 -2.61
CA ASN A 50 2.73 3.90 -3.34
C ASN A 50 3.62 4.46 -4.47
N PRO A 51 3.75 3.71 -5.57
CA PRO A 51 4.58 4.11 -6.70
C PRO A 51 3.89 5.21 -7.52
N ALA A 52 4.67 6.13 -8.09
CA ALA A 52 4.14 7.22 -8.92
C ALA A 52 3.63 6.73 -10.28
N ALA A 53 4.13 5.57 -10.70
CA ALA A 53 3.81 4.93 -11.96
C ALA A 53 3.35 3.49 -11.70
N PRO A 54 2.44 2.97 -12.53
CA PRO A 54 1.95 1.61 -12.39
C PRO A 54 3.09 0.59 -12.58
N ILE A 55 3.34 -0.24 -11.57
CA ILE A 55 4.44 -1.22 -11.60
C ILE A 55 4.07 -2.43 -12.46
N CYS A 56 2.78 -2.74 -12.54
CA CYS A 56 2.28 -3.87 -13.32
C CYS A 56 1.08 -3.47 -14.18
N ARG A 57 0.84 -4.28 -15.20
CA ARG A 57 -0.26 -4.10 -16.14
C ARG A 57 -1.60 -3.93 -15.42
N LEU A 58 -1.85 -4.70 -14.37
CA LEU A 58 -3.11 -4.70 -13.62
C LEU A 58 -3.37 -3.40 -12.84
N ASP A 59 -2.32 -2.65 -12.51
CA ASP A 59 -2.41 -1.40 -11.75
C ASP A 59 -3.04 -0.26 -12.58
N GLY A 60 -2.93 -0.33 -13.91
CA GLY A 60 -3.54 0.63 -14.84
C GLY A 60 -4.95 0.30 -15.31
N TYR A 61 -5.48 -0.90 -14.99
CA TYR A 61 -6.79 -1.34 -15.44
C TYR A 61 -7.81 -1.40 -14.30
N PRO A 62 -9.08 -1.01 -14.56
CA PRO A 62 -10.14 -1.29 -13.61
C PRO A 62 -10.32 -2.80 -13.45
N LEU A 63 -10.46 -3.29 -12.22
CA LEU A 63 -10.76 -4.70 -11.93
C LEU A 63 -12.09 -5.18 -12.55
N ILE A 64 -12.95 -4.23 -12.94
CA ILE A 64 -14.16 -4.47 -13.73
C ILE A 64 -13.93 -4.04 -15.18
N SER A 65 -14.28 -4.92 -16.12
CA SER A 65 -14.20 -4.59 -17.54
C SER A 65 -15.15 -3.42 -17.85
N PRO A 66 -14.64 -2.30 -18.41
CA PRO A 66 -15.49 -1.18 -18.78
C PRO A 66 -16.38 -1.57 -19.97
N LYS A 67 -17.67 -1.21 -19.93
CA LYS A 67 -18.66 -1.58 -20.97
C LYS A 67 -18.24 -1.20 -22.40
N ASN A 68 -17.47 -0.12 -22.56
CA ASN A 68 -17.03 0.40 -23.86
C ASN A 68 -15.57 0.00 -24.23
N GLY A 69 -14.92 -0.79 -23.35
CA GLY A 69 -13.48 -1.10 -23.41
C GLY A 69 -12.60 0.13 -23.12
N LYS A 70 -11.43 -0.07 -22.52
CA LYS A 70 -10.38 0.97 -22.45
C LYS A 70 -9.28 0.61 -23.44
N VAL A 71 -8.74 1.63 -24.09
CA VAL A 71 -7.48 1.50 -24.86
C VAL A 71 -6.38 1.07 -23.90
N ASP A 72 -5.52 0.17 -24.34
CA ASP A 72 -4.42 -0.34 -23.56
C ASP A 72 -3.29 0.71 -23.46
N PRO A 73 -2.91 1.17 -22.25
CA PRO A 73 -1.84 2.16 -22.08
C PRO A 73 -0.44 1.69 -22.54
N TRP A 74 -0.32 0.41 -22.89
CA TRP A 74 0.91 -0.23 -23.36
C TRP A 74 0.84 -0.60 -24.86
N ALA A 75 -0.22 -0.22 -25.59
CA ALA A 75 -0.20 -0.28 -27.04
C ALA A 75 0.68 0.82 -27.61
N ASP A 76 1.22 0.55 -28.79
CA ASP A 76 1.84 1.58 -29.61
C ASP A 76 0.80 2.68 -29.92
N PRO A 77 1.06 3.93 -29.51
CA PRO A 77 0.09 5.03 -29.64
C PRO A 77 -0.13 5.46 -31.09
N GLU A 78 0.67 4.95 -32.03
CA GLU A 78 0.62 5.28 -33.46
C GLU A 78 -0.37 4.41 -34.25
N LEU A 79 -0.97 3.39 -33.64
CA LEU A 79 -1.95 2.54 -34.30
C LEU A 79 -3.28 3.27 -34.47
N GLU A 80 -3.82 3.29 -35.69
CA GLU A 80 -5.14 3.87 -36.02
C GLU A 80 -6.29 3.20 -35.23
N ASN A 81 -6.12 1.93 -34.85
CA ASN A 81 -7.05 1.18 -34.00
C ASN A 81 -6.28 0.35 -32.95
N PRO A 82 -5.94 0.91 -31.77
CA PRO A 82 -5.24 0.17 -30.73
C PRO A 82 -6.14 -0.92 -30.12
N PRO A 83 -5.59 -2.12 -29.80
CA PRO A 83 -6.36 -3.21 -29.24
C PRO A 83 -6.92 -2.86 -27.86
N LYS A 84 -8.25 -2.83 -27.71
CA LYS A 84 -8.86 -2.59 -26.39
C LYS A 84 -8.51 -3.74 -25.43
N TYR A 85 -8.16 -3.40 -24.20
CA TYR A 85 -7.91 -4.39 -23.17
C TYR A 85 -9.21 -5.13 -22.80
N VAL A 86 -9.21 -6.46 -22.97
CA VAL A 86 -10.30 -7.36 -22.56
C VAL A 86 -9.71 -8.41 -21.63
N PHE A 87 -10.26 -8.55 -20.42
CA PHE A 87 -9.86 -9.64 -19.53
C PHE A 87 -10.16 -10.99 -20.19
N PRO A 88 -9.25 -11.99 -20.11
CA PRO A 88 -9.45 -13.30 -20.75
C PRO A 88 -10.64 -14.06 -20.15
N LYS A 89 -11.07 -13.71 -18.94
CA LYS A 89 -12.30 -14.17 -18.32
C LYS A 89 -13.17 -12.95 -18.02
N ALA A 90 -14.36 -12.89 -18.60
CA ALA A 90 -15.37 -11.93 -18.18
C ALA A 90 -15.72 -12.15 -16.70
N TYR A 91 -15.95 -11.09 -15.94
CA TYR A 91 -16.50 -11.19 -14.59
C TYR A 91 -17.97 -11.62 -14.70
N TYR A 92 -18.29 -12.81 -14.19
CA TYR A 92 -19.66 -13.27 -14.01
C TYR A 92 -20.07 -12.90 -12.58
N PRO A 93 -20.89 -11.85 -12.35
CA PRO A 93 -21.41 -11.59 -11.02
C PRO A 93 -22.21 -12.80 -10.54
N SER A 94 -22.09 -13.14 -9.25
CA SER A 94 -22.99 -14.11 -8.62
C SER A 94 -24.44 -13.66 -8.87
N PRO A 95 -25.40 -14.57 -9.16
CA PRO A 95 -26.81 -14.20 -9.37
C PRO A 95 -27.39 -13.33 -8.25
N ASP A 96 -26.84 -13.44 -7.03
CA ASP A 96 -27.28 -12.72 -5.83
C ASP A 96 -26.72 -11.28 -5.73
N ALA A 97 -25.78 -10.88 -6.60
CA ALA A 97 -25.17 -9.55 -6.57
C ALA A 97 -26.07 -8.44 -7.17
N ARG A 98 -27.33 -8.76 -7.50
CA ARG A 98 -28.32 -7.84 -8.09
C ARG A 98 -29.66 -7.84 -7.31
N SER A 99 -29.62 -7.98 -5.99
CA SER A 99 -30.73 -7.63 -5.10
C SER A 99 -30.39 -6.40 -4.28
#